data_AF-A0A8I2G1N2-F1
#
_entry.id   AF-A0A8I2G1N2-F1
#
_cell.length_a   1.000
_cell.length_b   1.000
_cell.length_c   1.000
_cell.angle_alpha   90.00
_cell.angle_beta   90.00
_cell.angle_gamma   90.00
#
_symmetry.space_group_name_H-M   'P 1'
#
loop_
_entity.id
_entity.type
_entity.pdbx_description
1 polymer ?
#
loop_
_entity_poly.entity_id
_entity_poly.type
_entity_poly.pdbx_seq_one_letter_code
_entity_poly.pdbx_strand_id
1 'polypeptide(L)'
;MKTFLIYFLLGVLMCLWLPGIGFSNSQYLSLRKVGELKEGSYSDVFVQGRYAYCAAAKTGLDIIDVSDPSIPKKIGNYDTPGYAIKLHVSGNYAYVADRGGGLQVIDVSRPQAPVRVGNYSTSGRVEDVCVIGTIAYVANGYDGLSILDVSNPAAPFMKGQCNKINWLDAT
;
A
#
# COMPACT_ATOMS: atom_id res chain seq x y z
N MET A 1 -8.33 -62.32 23.71
CA MET A 1 -9.57 -62.08 24.48
C MET A 1 -9.74 -60.57 24.63
N LYS A 2 -10.70 -59.99 23.90
CA LYS A 2 -11.22 -58.61 23.99
C LYS A 2 -10.28 -57.46 23.53
N THR A 3 -10.66 -56.30 22.98
CA THR A 3 -11.85 -55.70 22.32
C THR A 3 -11.52 -54.19 22.22
N PHE A 4 -11.68 -53.57 21.03
CA PHE A 4 -11.96 -52.14 20.74
C PHE A 4 -10.85 -51.08 20.94
N LEU A 5 -10.52 -50.24 19.95
CA LEU A 5 -11.27 -49.14 19.29
C LEU A 5 -11.37 -47.87 20.17
N ILE A 6 -11.06 -46.72 19.55
CA ILE A 6 -11.30 -45.32 19.98
C ILE A 6 -10.09 -44.61 20.61
N TYR A 7 -9.21 -44.11 19.74
CA TYR A 7 -8.46 -42.88 19.99
C TYR A 7 -9.19 -41.74 19.27
N PHE A 8 -10.17 -41.11 19.92
CA PHE A 8 -10.62 -39.75 19.58
C PHE A 8 -11.40 -39.21 20.78
N LEU A 9 -11.12 -37.98 21.18
CA LEU A 9 -11.57 -37.26 22.38
C LEU A 9 -10.97 -37.73 23.72
N LEU A 10 -9.89 -37.06 24.14
CA LEU A 10 -9.72 -36.42 25.45
C LEU A 10 -8.27 -35.92 25.58
N GLY A 11 -8.00 -34.75 24.98
CA GLY A 11 -6.74 -34.01 25.16
C GLY A 11 -6.89 -32.76 26.03
N VAL A 12 -8.01 -32.61 26.74
CA VAL A 12 -8.24 -31.57 27.75
C VAL A 12 -8.77 -32.25 29.01
N LEU A 13 -7.90 -32.94 29.74
CA LEU A 13 -7.92 -33.11 31.21
C LEU A 13 -6.79 -34.05 31.65
N MET A 14 -5.56 -33.53 31.77
CA MET A 14 -4.55 -34.11 32.67
C MET A 14 -3.47 -33.06 33.00
N CYS A 15 -3.90 -31.92 33.52
CA CYS A 15 -3.03 -31.03 34.28
C CYS A 15 -3.45 -31.10 35.74
N LEU A 16 -3.05 -32.16 36.42
CA LEU A 16 -2.95 -32.15 37.88
C LEU A 16 -1.63 -32.81 38.29
N TRP A 17 -0.81 -32.01 38.97
CA TRP A 17 0.14 -32.41 39.98
C TRP A 17 1.58 -32.75 39.57
N LEU A 18 2.32 -31.71 39.13
CA LEU A 18 3.71 -31.51 39.55
C LEU A 18 3.91 -30.04 39.97
N PRO A 19 4.21 -29.74 41.24
CA PRO A 19 4.61 -28.39 41.64
C PRO A 19 6.02 -28.14 41.09
N GLY A 20 6.15 -27.20 40.14
CA GLY A 20 7.45 -26.78 39.60
C GLY A 20 7.56 -26.65 38.09
N ILE A 21 6.53 -27.02 37.31
CA ILE A 21 6.53 -26.76 35.86
C ILE A 21 5.90 -25.39 35.65
N GLY A 22 6.73 -24.34 35.68
CA GLY A 22 6.35 -23.03 35.19
C GLY A 22 6.03 -23.13 33.70
N PHE A 23 4.76 -23.01 33.33
CA PHE A 23 4.40 -22.68 31.95
C PHE A 23 4.69 -21.18 31.73
N SER A 24 5.97 -20.81 31.61
CA SER A 24 6.35 -19.54 30.99
C SER A 24 6.95 -19.82 29.62
N ASN A 25 6.13 -20.28 28.69
CA ASN A 25 6.50 -20.21 27.28
C ASN A 25 5.37 -19.54 26.51
N SER A 26 5.19 -18.27 26.86
CA SER A 26 4.56 -17.31 25.97
C SER A 26 5.57 -16.96 24.89
N GLN A 27 5.92 -17.91 24.01
CA GLN A 27 6.69 -17.65 22.80
C GLN A 27 5.77 -17.00 21.76
N TYR A 28 5.14 -15.89 22.12
CA TYR A 28 4.63 -15.00 21.11
C TYR A 28 5.83 -14.31 20.49
N LEU A 29 5.92 -14.37 19.17
CA LEU A 29 6.91 -13.65 18.38
C LEU A 29 6.92 -12.19 18.85
N SER A 30 7.95 -11.76 19.58
CA SER A 30 8.04 -10.37 20.00
C SER A 30 8.48 -9.56 18.78
N LEU A 31 7.63 -8.63 18.36
CA LEU A 31 8.02 -7.67 17.33
C LEU A 31 9.15 -6.81 17.89
N ARG A 32 10.29 -6.81 17.21
CA ARG A 32 11.42 -5.92 17.52
C ARG A 32 11.49 -4.81 16.48
N LYS A 33 11.46 -3.56 16.96
CA LYS A 33 11.76 -2.39 16.14
C LYS A 33 13.23 -2.43 15.68
N VAL A 34 13.45 -2.34 14.36
CA VAL A 34 14.79 -2.33 13.74
C VAL A 34 15.30 -0.91 13.55
N GLY A 35 14.44 0.00 13.09
CA GLY A 35 14.73 1.42 12.91
C GLY A 35 13.43 2.21 12.76
N GLU A 36 13.55 3.53 12.63
CA GLU A 36 12.43 4.44 12.41
C GLU A 36 12.91 5.76 11.80
N LEU A 37 12.12 6.30 10.88
CA LEU A 37 12.18 7.69 10.48
C LEU A 37 11.07 8.43 11.23
N LYS A 38 11.43 9.45 12.03
CA LYS A 38 10.47 10.19 12.86
C LYS A 38 9.81 11.36 12.14
N GLU A 39 10.29 11.70 10.96
CA GLU A 39 9.80 12.81 10.17
C GLU A 39 8.72 12.35 9.21
N GLY A 40 7.72 13.21 8.97
CA GLY A 40 6.64 12.95 8.03
C GLY A 40 5.40 12.30 8.66
N SER A 41 4.32 12.34 7.90
CA SER A 41 3.06 11.65 8.19
C SER A 41 2.69 10.88 6.94
N TYR A 42 2.81 9.55 7.01
CA TYR A 42 2.70 8.67 5.86
C TYR A 42 1.41 7.86 5.94
N SER A 43 0.60 7.94 4.89
CA SER A 43 -0.69 7.23 4.74
C SER A 43 -0.54 5.90 3.98
N ASP A 44 0.56 5.75 3.25
CA ASP A 44 0.87 4.58 2.46
C ASP A 44 2.37 4.45 2.23
N VAL A 45 2.82 3.23 1.97
CA VAL A 45 4.21 2.92 1.63
C VAL A 45 4.28 1.82 0.59
N PHE A 46 5.14 2.01 -0.41
CA PHE A 46 5.53 0.97 -1.36
C PHE A 46 7.05 0.81 -1.33
N VAL A 47 7.54 -0.43 -1.29
CA VAL A 47 8.98 -0.72 -1.25
C VAL A 47 9.42 -1.35 -2.56
N GLN A 48 10.41 -0.76 -3.23
CA GLN A 48 11.02 -1.33 -4.43
C GLN A 48 12.55 -1.25 -4.31
N GLY A 49 13.19 -2.42 -4.24
CA GLY A 49 14.63 -2.50 -4.02
C GLY A 49 15.03 -1.89 -2.67
N ARG A 50 15.91 -0.89 -2.70
CA ARG A 50 16.41 -0.19 -1.49
C ARG A 50 15.62 1.05 -1.09
N TYR A 51 14.53 1.36 -1.81
CA TYR A 51 13.77 2.58 -1.60
C TYR A 51 12.35 2.27 -1.12
N ALA A 52 11.90 3.05 -0.14
CA ALA A 52 10.51 3.14 0.25
C ALA A 52 9.94 4.47 -0.28
N TYR A 53 8.80 4.38 -0.93
CA TYR A 53 8.03 5.49 -1.49
C TYR A 53 6.81 5.67 -0.61
N CYS A 54 6.64 6.87 -0.05
CA CYS A 54 5.60 7.12 0.95
C CYS A 54 4.66 8.23 0.50
N ALA A 55 3.36 7.99 0.64
CA ALA A 55 2.34 9.01 0.44
C ALA A 55 2.35 9.92 1.68
N ALA A 56 2.85 11.14 1.52
CA ALA A 56 3.19 12.07 2.58
C ALA A 56 2.17 13.20 2.72
N ALA A 57 0.88 12.90 2.51
CA ALA A 57 -0.20 13.84 2.72
C ALA A 57 0.00 15.15 1.90
N LYS A 58 0.10 16.30 2.59
CA LYS A 58 0.27 17.63 1.97
C LYS A 58 1.65 17.87 1.35
N THR A 59 2.63 17.00 1.61
CA THR A 59 3.96 17.13 0.98
C THR A 59 4.13 16.17 -0.19
N GLY A 60 3.07 15.49 -0.61
CA GLY A 60 3.05 14.63 -1.78
C GLY A 60 3.77 13.30 -1.61
N LEU A 61 4.85 13.08 -2.36
CA LEU A 61 5.60 11.84 -2.38
C LEU A 61 6.95 12.02 -1.68
N ASP A 62 7.23 11.24 -0.66
CA ASP A 62 8.56 11.11 -0.07
C ASP A 62 9.26 9.85 -0.56
N ILE A 63 10.57 9.96 -0.81
CA ILE A 63 11.41 8.81 -1.17
C ILE A 63 12.47 8.64 -0.09
N ILE A 64 12.52 7.44 0.49
CA ILE A 64 13.34 7.09 1.64
C ILE A 64 14.31 5.97 1.23
N ASP A 65 15.60 6.18 1.45
CA ASP A 65 16.59 5.10 1.40
C ASP A 65 16.45 4.23 2.65
N VAL A 66 16.15 2.96 2.44
CA VAL A 66 15.97 1.92 3.47
C VAL A 66 16.99 0.79 3.32
N SER A 67 18.11 1.05 2.64
CA SER A 67 19.23 0.10 2.51
C SER A 67 19.79 -0.34 3.85
N ASP A 68 19.87 0.58 4.82
CA ASP A 68 20.06 0.26 6.23
C ASP A 68 18.72 0.46 6.96
N PRO A 69 17.99 -0.63 7.29
CA PRO A 69 16.69 -0.53 7.93
C PRO A 69 16.76 0.01 9.37
N SER A 70 17.95 0.08 9.98
CA SER A 70 18.14 0.67 11.30
C SER A 70 18.25 2.21 11.26
N ILE A 71 18.65 2.77 10.11
CA ILE A 71 18.84 4.21 9.90
C ILE A 71 18.23 4.61 8.54
N PRO A 72 16.89 4.57 8.39
CA PRO A 72 16.22 5.05 7.19
C PRO A 72 16.44 6.55 6.99
N LYS A 73 16.59 7.00 5.74
CA LYS A 73 16.86 8.41 5.41
C LYS A 73 15.97 8.89 4.28
N LYS A 74 15.23 9.97 4.49
CA LYS A 74 14.55 10.67 3.39
C LYS A 74 15.60 11.27 2.45
N ILE A 75 15.55 10.92 1.17
CA ILE A 75 16.53 11.36 0.16
C ILE A 75 15.91 12.20 -0.97
N GLY A 76 14.59 12.20 -1.10
CA GLY A 76 13.89 12.97 -2.11
C GLY A 76 12.44 13.23 -1.74
N ASN A 77 11.84 14.19 -2.44
CA ASN A 77 10.45 14.57 -2.27
C ASN A 77 9.92 15.16 -3.58
N TYR A 78 8.64 14.92 -3.86
CA TYR A 78 7.88 15.68 -4.85
C TYR A 78 6.58 16.16 -4.22
N ASP A 79 6.38 17.47 -4.20
CA ASP A 79 5.15 18.10 -3.72
C ASP A 79 4.02 17.96 -4.77
N THR A 80 3.04 17.11 -4.49
CA THR A 80 1.87 16.90 -5.36
C THR A 80 0.84 18.00 -5.10
N PRO A 81 0.04 18.42 -6.11
CA PRO A 81 -0.86 19.56 -5.97
C PRO A 81 -1.98 19.40 -4.92
N GLY A 82 -2.31 18.19 -4.48
CA GLY A 82 -3.35 17.92 -3.49
C GLY A 82 -2.86 17.26 -2.18
N TYR A 83 -3.56 16.19 -1.80
CA TYR A 83 -3.27 15.38 -0.62
C TYR A 83 -2.99 13.93 -1.07
N ALA A 84 -1.71 13.56 -1.10
CA ALA A 84 -1.29 12.20 -1.44
C ALA A 84 -1.71 11.22 -0.34
N ILE A 85 -2.46 10.18 -0.72
CA ILE A 85 -3.00 9.21 0.25
C ILE A 85 -2.64 7.75 -0.02
N LYS A 86 -2.42 7.40 -1.28
CA LYS A 86 -2.10 6.05 -1.75
C LYS A 86 -1.15 6.14 -2.92
N LEU A 87 -0.34 5.12 -3.12
CA LEU A 87 0.55 5.05 -4.28
C LEU A 87 0.83 3.62 -4.71
N HIS A 88 1.20 3.49 -5.98
CA HIS A 88 1.75 2.27 -6.54
C HIS A 88 3.01 2.62 -7.32
N VAL A 89 4.09 1.85 -7.18
CA VAL A 89 5.31 2.05 -7.97
C VAL A 89 5.48 0.90 -8.95
N SER A 90 5.68 1.23 -10.22
CA SER A 90 5.94 0.26 -11.28
C SER A 90 7.12 0.74 -12.13
N GLY A 91 8.22 -0.02 -12.08
CA GLY A 91 9.47 0.36 -12.75
C GLY A 91 10.02 1.67 -12.20
N ASN A 92 10.11 2.69 -13.05
CA ASN A 92 10.63 4.02 -12.70
C ASN A 92 9.53 5.04 -12.38
N TYR A 93 8.27 4.62 -12.29
CA TYR A 93 7.15 5.54 -12.11
C TYR A 93 6.39 5.25 -10.83
N ALA A 94 6.19 6.31 -10.04
CA ALA A 94 5.25 6.32 -8.93
C ALA A 94 3.92 6.93 -9.39
N TYR A 95 2.86 6.15 -9.23
CA TYR A 95 1.49 6.52 -9.47
C TYR A 95 0.88 6.90 -8.13
N VAL A 96 0.54 8.17 -7.95
CA VAL A 96 0.08 8.69 -6.66
C VAL A 96 -1.40 9.07 -6.77
N ALA A 97 -2.21 8.47 -5.91
CA ALA A 97 -3.58 8.89 -5.65
C ALA A 97 -3.54 10.17 -4.82
N ASP A 98 -3.77 11.29 -5.50
CA ASP A 98 -3.72 12.63 -4.93
C ASP A 98 -5.14 13.17 -4.81
N ARG A 99 -5.77 13.07 -3.63
CA ARG A 99 -7.24 13.22 -3.43
C ARG A 99 -7.89 14.35 -4.22
N GLY A 100 -7.27 15.53 -4.26
CA GLY A 100 -7.76 16.70 -5.01
C GLY A 100 -7.00 16.97 -6.32
N GLY A 101 -5.86 16.34 -6.53
CA GLY A 101 -5.03 16.48 -7.73
C GLY A 101 -5.29 15.42 -8.80
N GLY A 102 -6.07 14.39 -8.50
CA GLY A 102 -6.30 13.26 -9.41
C GLY A 102 -5.20 12.21 -9.30
N LEU A 103 -4.96 11.48 -10.39
CA LEU A 103 -3.80 10.60 -10.50
C LEU A 103 -2.57 11.43 -10.89
N GLN A 104 -1.50 11.38 -10.10
CA GLN A 104 -0.19 11.93 -10.48
C GLN A 104 0.75 10.81 -10.93
N VAL A 105 1.52 11.05 -11.99
CA VAL A 105 2.55 10.12 -12.48
C VAL A 105 3.91 10.80 -12.37
N ILE A 106 4.75 10.25 -11.48
CA ILE A 106 6.04 10.83 -11.09
C ILE A 106 7.16 9.88 -11.51
N ASP A 107 8.10 10.38 -12.30
CA ASP A 107 9.35 9.69 -12.60
C ASP A 107 10.24 9.74 -11.36
N VAL A 108 10.58 8.55 -10.87
CA VAL A 108 11.42 8.30 -9.70
C VAL A 108 12.72 7.58 -10.06
N SER A 109 13.10 7.54 -11.34
CA SER A 109 14.39 7.01 -11.82
C SER A 109 15.59 7.70 -11.16
N ARG A 110 15.41 8.95 -10.72
CA ARG A 110 16.36 9.71 -9.90
C ARG A 110 15.71 9.98 -8.53
N PRO A 111 15.86 9.08 -7.54
CA PRO A 111 15.20 9.18 -6.24
C PRO A 111 15.43 10.48 -5.47
N GLN A 112 16.55 11.18 -5.71
CA GLN A 112 16.85 12.46 -5.06
C GLN A 112 16.20 13.68 -5.74
N ALA A 113 15.71 13.51 -6.97
CA ALA A 113 15.11 14.56 -7.78
C ALA A 113 13.94 13.99 -8.61
N PRO A 114 12.86 13.53 -7.95
CA PRO A 114 11.68 13.04 -8.65
C PRO A 114 10.99 14.16 -9.44
N VAL A 115 10.39 13.82 -10.58
CA VAL A 115 9.75 14.79 -11.48
C VAL A 115 8.41 14.25 -11.95
N ARG A 116 7.34 15.06 -11.85
CA ARG A 116 6.06 14.69 -12.46
C ARG A 116 6.17 14.72 -13.98
N VAL A 117 5.82 13.59 -14.61
CA VAL A 117 5.80 13.44 -16.07
C VAL A 117 4.40 13.48 -16.64
N GLY A 118 3.39 13.10 -15.86
CA GLY A 118 2.00 13.07 -16.30
C GLY A 118 1.01 13.18 -15.16
N ASN A 119 -0.26 13.35 -15.51
CA ASN A 119 -1.37 13.28 -14.58
C ASN A 119 -2.65 12.89 -15.32
N TYR A 120 -3.67 12.50 -14.55
CA TYR A 120 -5.03 12.38 -15.03
C TYR A 120 -5.98 12.97 -14.00
N SER A 121 -6.62 14.07 -14.37
CA SER A 121 -7.62 14.73 -13.53
C SER A 121 -8.91 13.91 -13.49
N THR A 122 -9.43 13.69 -12.29
CA THR A 122 -10.72 13.04 -12.04
C THR A 122 -11.70 14.07 -11.49
N SER A 123 -12.99 13.92 -11.78
CA SER A 123 -14.04 14.77 -11.18
C SER A 123 -14.21 14.50 -9.68
N GLY A 124 -14.00 13.25 -9.28
CA GLY A 124 -14.08 12.79 -7.90
C GLY A 124 -12.74 12.81 -7.17
N ARG A 125 -12.79 12.38 -5.90
CA ARG A 125 -11.59 12.20 -5.07
C ARG A 125 -10.95 10.86 -5.40
N VAL A 126 -9.69 10.87 -5.81
CA VAL A 126 -8.93 9.62 -5.96
C VAL A 126 -8.61 9.10 -4.57
N GLU A 127 -8.98 7.84 -4.31
CA GLU A 127 -8.84 7.14 -3.03
C GLU A 127 -7.72 6.10 -3.05
N ASP A 128 -7.50 5.44 -4.20
CA ASP A 128 -6.48 4.41 -4.36
C ASP A 128 -6.07 4.26 -5.83
N VAL A 129 -4.90 3.67 -6.06
CA VAL A 129 -4.39 3.33 -7.38
C VAL A 129 -3.62 2.01 -7.36
N CYS A 130 -3.89 1.15 -8.34
CA CYS A 130 -3.11 -0.05 -8.60
C CYS A 130 -2.72 -0.11 -10.07
N VAL A 131 -1.48 -0.51 -10.38
CA VAL A 131 -0.99 -0.61 -11.76
C VAL A 131 -0.61 -2.04 -12.08
N ILE A 132 -1.14 -2.58 -13.18
CA ILE A 132 -0.83 -3.91 -13.70
C ILE A 132 -0.43 -3.77 -15.15
N GLY A 133 0.85 -4.03 -15.45
CA GLY A 133 1.41 -3.79 -16.78
C GLY A 133 1.27 -2.32 -17.17
N THR A 134 0.52 -2.06 -18.24
CA THR A 134 0.25 -0.71 -18.76
C THR A 134 -1.12 -0.16 -18.37
N ILE A 135 -1.83 -0.81 -17.44
CA ILE A 135 -3.17 -0.40 -17.01
C ILE A 135 -3.14 0.06 -15.56
N ALA A 136 -3.64 1.27 -15.30
CA ALA A 136 -3.88 1.79 -13.97
C ALA A 136 -5.38 1.71 -13.62
N TYR A 137 -5.67 1.13 -12.46
CA TYR A 137 -6.99 1.04 -11.86
C TYR A 137 -7.06 2.11 -10.76
N VAL A 138 -7.94 3.09 -10.94
CA VAL A 138 -8.00 4.29 -10.09
C VAL A 138 -9.38 4.35 -9.43
N ALA A 139 -9.42 4.25 -8.10
CA ALA A 139 -10.66 4.36 -7.34
C ALA A 139 -10.99 5.86 -7.12
N ASN A 140 -12.05 6.36 -7.76
CA ASN A 140 -12.42 7.78 -7.78
C ASN A 140 -13.52 8.14 -6.77
N GLY A 141 -13.57 7.44 -5.63
CA GLY A 141 -14.60 7.64 -4.63
C GLY A 141 -16.01 7.36 -5.19
N TYR A 142 -16.86 8.38 -5.24
CA TYR A 142 -18.25 8.24 -5.72
C TYR A 142 -18.37 8.03 -7.24
N ASP A 143 -17.33 8.36 -8.01
CA ASP A 143 -17.32 8.20 -9.47
C ASP A 143 -16.93 6.78 -9.90
N GLY A 144 -16.76 5.87 -8.94
CA GLY A 144 -16.46 4.46 -9.17
C GLY A 144 -15.00 4.21 -9.53
N LEU A 145 -14.78 3.30 -10.48
CA LEU A 145 -13.44 2.85 -10.89
C LEU A 145 -13.11 3.35 -12.30
N SER A 146 -12.04 4.13 -12.45
CA SER A 146 -11.44 4.42 -13.75
C SER A 146 -10.38 3.39 -14.11
N ILE A 147 -10.39 2.97 -15.37
CA ILE A 147 -9.39 2.11 -15.97
C ILE A 147 -8.63 2.97 -16.99
N LEU A 148 -7.37 3.25 -16.71
CA LEU A 148 -6.54 4.14 -17.52
C LEU A 148 -5.42 3.34 -18.21
N ASP A 149 -5.15 3.67 -19.46
CA ASP A 149 -3.92 3.26 -20.14
C ASP A 149 -2.80 4.22 -19.73
N VAL A 150 -1.72 3.64 -19.20
CA VAL A 150 -0.52 4.32 -18.74
C VAL A 150 0.74 3.83 -19.48
N SER A 151 0.57 3.23 -20.67
CA SER A 151 1.69 2.83 -21.54
C SER A 151 2.59 4.00 -21.92
N ASN A 152 2.04 5.21 -22.02
CA ASN A 152 2.77 6.46 -22.00
C ASN A 152 2.54 7.18 -20.65
N PRO A 153 3.48 7.10 -19.69
CA PRO A 153 3.37 7.74 -18.38
C PRO A 153 3.16 9.26 -18.44
N ALA A 154 3.59 9.91 -19.52
CA ALA A 154 3.43 11.36 -19.71
C ALA A 154 2.04 11.77 -20.20
N ALA A 155 1.27 10.82 -20.74
CA ALA A 155 -0.08 11.05 -21.24
C ALA A 155 -1.04 9.88 -20.92
N PRO A 156 -1.37 9.67 -19.62
CA PRO A 156 -2.41 8.72 -19.25
C PRO A 156 -3.75 9.07 -19.90
N PHE A 157 -4.52 8.07 -20.34
CA PHE A 157 -5.86 8.30 -20.86
C PHE A 157 -6.82 7.18 -20.48
N MET A 158 -8.12 7.49 -20.43
CA MET A 158 -9.13 6.53 -19.99
C MET A 158 -9.43 5.48 -21.07
N LYS A 159 -9.36 4.20 -20.68
CA LYS A 159 -9.80 3.05 -21.47
C LYS A 159 -11.23 2.63 -21.16
N GLY A 160 -11.66 2.86 -19.91
CA GLY A 160 -12.99 2.52 -19.46
C GLY A 160 -13.26 3.03 -18.06
N GLN A 161 -14.52 2.95 -17.66
CA GLN A 161 -14.96 3.33 -16.33
C GLN A 161 -16.07 2.37 -15.90
N CYS A 162 -16.00 1.92 -14.65
CA CYS A 162 -17.11 1.24 -13.99
C CYS A 162 -17.78 2.25 -13.08
N ASN A 163 -18.85 2.86 -13.58
CA ASN A 163 -19.68 3.75 -12.80
C ASN A 163 -20.59 2.95 -11.88
N LYS A 164 -21.13 3.62 -10.88
CA LYS A 164 -22.31 3.12 -10.17
C LYS A 164 -23.37 2.79 -11.23
N ILE A 165 -23.86 1.55 -11.26
CA ILE A 165 -25.16 1.25 -11.86
C ILE A 165 -26.13 2.19 -11.13
N ASN A 166 -26.75 3.14 -11.85
CA ASN A 166 -27.89 3.82 -11.27
C ASN A 166 -28.89 2.71 -10.97
N TRP A 167 -29.30 2.58 -9.71
CA TRP A 167 -30.36 1.65 -9.30
C TRP A 167 -31.71 1.95 -9.99
N LEU A 168 -31.76 2.98 -10.84
CA LEU A 168 -32.88 3.37 -11.70
C LEU A 168 -32.76 2.86 -13.14
N ASP A 169 -31.60 2.39 -13.58
CA ASP A 169 -31.37 1.81 -14.92
C ASP A 169 -31.50 0.28 -14.91
N ALA A 170 -31.85 -0.30 -13.76
CA ALA A 170 -32.13 -1.73 -13.58
C ALA A 170 -33.65 -1.98 -13.59
N THR A 171 -34.30 -1.70 -14.72
CA THR A 171 -35.67 -2.15 -15.03
C THR A 171 -35.79 -2.52 -16.50
#